data_AF-A0A7Y5DDM0-F1
#
_entry.id   AF-A0A7Y5DDM0-F1
#
_cell.length_a   1.000
_cell.length_b   1.000
_cell.length_c   1.000
_cell.angle_alpha   90.00
_cell.angle_beta   90.00
_cell.angle_gamma   90.00
#
_symmetry.space_group_name_H-M   'P 1'
#
loop_
_entity.id
_entity.type
_entity.pdbx_description
1 polymer ?
#
loop_
_entity_poly.entity_id
_entity_poly.type
_entity_poly.pdbx_seq_one_letter_code
_entity_poly.pdbx_strand_id
1 'polypeptide(L)'
;MAWRTILRGVAIVYGTTFVSGLVFAFNGITPQTDHIGFPLLALLTGAVGVAIALRVAETTKLSYLLAIGVGVWLLNLTSVLLDAQSLSSWVSSSGFIATTVILGRLLIGVSLEAVPTPTMSYSLISRKSYSGLRKRRTRFSRF
;
A
#
# COMPACT_ATOMS: atom_id res chain seq x y z
N MET A 1 -1.49 17.68 -7.03
CA MET A 1 -2.30 16.45 -6.80
C MET A 1 -1.64 15.42 -5.88
N ALA A 2 -0.30 15.31 -5.82
CA ALA A 2 0.40 14.32 -4.98
C ALA A 2 0.13 14.41 -3.46
N TRP A 3 -0.08 15.62 -2.93
CA TRP A 3 -0.32 15.86 -1.50
C TRP A 3 -1.59 15.16 -0.97
N ARG A 4 -2.70 15.18 -1.72
CA ARG A 4 -3.92 14.45 -1.34
C ARG A 4 -3.69 12.94 -1.26
N THR A 5 -2.89 12.39 -2.16
CA THR A 5 -2.53 10.96 -2.16
C THR A 5 -1.69 10.60 -0.95
N ILE A 6 -0.76 11.48 -0.54
CA ILE A 6 0.06 11.30 0.66
C ILE A 6 -0.82 11.36 1.91
N LEU A 7 -1.65 12.40 2.07
CA LEU A 7 -2.57 12.52 3.20
C LEU A 7 -3.51 11.33 3.32
N ARG A 8 -4.06 10.86 2.19
CA ARG A 8 -4.90 9.65 2.17
C ARG A 8 -4.13 8.41 2.61
N GLY A 9 -2.88 8.25 2.16
CA GLY A 9 -2.02 7.15 2.59
C GLY A 9 -1.75 7.20 4.09
N VAL A 10 -1.36 8.37 4.61
CA VAL A 10 -1.14 8.58 6.06
C VAL A 10 -2.41 8.28 6.85
N ALA A 11 -3.57 8.75 6.40
CA ALA A 11 -4.85 8.48 7.07
C ALA A 11 -5.20 6.98 7.08
N ILE A 12 -4.90 6.24 6.01
CA ILE A 12 -5.09 4.78 5.96
C ILE A 12 -4.18 4.09 6.98
N VAL A 13 -2.88 4.41 6.98
CA VAL A 13 -1.91 3.79 7.90
C VAL A 13 -2.27 4.10 9.35
N TYR A 14 -2.58 5.35 9.65
CA TYR A 14 -2.96 5.77 10.99
C TYR A 14 -4.29 5.14 11.42
N GLY A 15 -5.31 5.18 10.55
CA GLY A 15 -6.63 4.62 10.85
C GLY A 15 -6.60 3.10 11.07
N THR A 16 -5.87 2.36 10.23
CA THR A 16 -5.71 0.90 10.40
C THR A 16 -4.98 0.55 11.70
N THR A 17 -3.93 1.31 12.04
CA THR A 17 -3.21 1.12 13.30
C THR A 17 -4.09 1.45 14.51
N PHE A 18 -4.87 2.54 14.43
CA PHE A 18 -5.79 2.95 15.49
C PHE A 18 -6.91 1.93 15.74
N VAL A 19 -7.59 1.49 14.68
CA VAL A 19 -8.66 0.49 14.77
C VAL A 19 -8.14 -0.82 15.36
N SER A 20 -6.95 -1.25 14.95
CA SER A 20 -6.37 -2.48 15.48
C SER A 20 -5.92 -2.33 16.92
N GLY A 21 -5.40 -1.16 17.31
CA GLY A 21 -5.14 -0.84 18.71
C GLY A 21 -6.41 -0.92 19.56
N LEU A 22 -7.55 -0.46 19.04
CA LEU A 22 -8.85 -0.60 19.68
C LEU A 22 -9.24 -2.07 19.85
N VAL A 23 -9.10 -2.88 18.79
CA VAL A 23 -9.36 -4.33 18.83
C VAL A 23 -8.46 -5.03 19.86
N PHE A 24 -7.18 -4.69 19.90
CA PHE A 24 -6.23 -5.24 20.89
C PHE A 24 -6.65 -4.87 22.31
N ALA A 25 -7.00 -3.60 22.55
CA ALA A 25 -7.48 -3.14 23.85
C ALA A 25 -8.76 -3.89 24.29
N PHE A 26 -9.73 -4.09 23.38
CA PHE A 26 -10.94 -4.87 23.66
C PHE A 26 -10.65 -6.34 24.00
N ASN A 27 -9.60 -6.92 23.42
CA ASN A 27 -9.17 -8.29 23.72
C ASN A 27 -8.20 -8.36 24.92
N GLY A 28 -7.98 -7.26 25.63
CA GLY A 28 -7.04 -7.20 26.76
C GLY A 28 -5.57 -7.31 26.36
N ILE A 29 -5.24 -7.22 25.07
CA ILE A 29 -3.87 -7.24 24.57
C ILE A 29 -3.32 -5.82 24.68
N THR A 30 -2.61 -5.56 25.76
CA THR A 30 -1.96 -4.30 26.05
C THR A 30 -0.44 -4.48 26.19
N PRO A 31 0.35 -3.40 26.11
CA PRO A 31 1.78 -3.46 26.39
C PRO A 31 2.11 -4.04 27.77
N GLN A 32 1.18 -3.91 28.74
CA GLN A 32 1.35 -4.34 30.13
C GLN A 32 1.07 -5.83 30.31
N THR A 33 0.14 -6.39 29.54
CA THR A 33 -0.20 -7.81 29.59
C THR A 33 0.71 -8.66 28.72
N ASP A 34 1.16 -8.13 27.57
CA ASP A 34 1.88 -8.93 26.58
C ASP A 34 3.02 -8.13 25.92
N HIS A 35 4.16 -8.06 26.62
CA HIS A 35 5.28 -7.18 26.28
C HIS A 35 6.02 -7.58 24.99
N ILE A 36 5.88 -8.84 24.56
CA ILE A 36 6.54 -9.38 23.36
C ILE A 36 5.55 -9.43 22.19
N GLY A 37 4.33 -9.91 22.43
CA GLY A 37 3.31 -10.04 21.39
C GLY A 37 2.80 -8.70 20.87
N PHE A 38 2.56 -7.75 21.77
CA PHE A 38 2.02 -6.43 21.42
C PHE A 38 2.85 -5.66 20.38
N PRO A 39 4.18 -5.46 20.55
CA PRO A 39 4.98 -4.70 19.58
C PRO A 39 5.04 -5.40 18.21
N LEU A 40 5.05 -6.73 18.16
CA LEU A 40 5.02 -7.48 16.89
C LEU A 40 3.69 -7.34 16.16
N LEU A 41 2.56 -7.42 16.90
CA LEU A 41 1.23 -7.21 16.34
C LEU A 41 1.04 -5.78 15.84
N ALA A 42 1.55 -4.80 16.59
CA ALA A 42 1.54 -3.40 16.19
C ALA A 42 2.39 -3.16 14.93
N LEU A 43 3.59 -3.77 14.83
CA LEU A 43 4.43 -3.72 13.63
C LEU A 43 3.71 -4.31 12.42
N LEU A 44 3.13 -5.50 12.57
CA LEU A 44 2.48 -6.22 11.49
C LEU A 44 1.24 -5.47 11.00
N THR A 45 0.45 -4.96 11.94
CA THR A 45 -0.71 -4.13 11.61
C THR A 45 -0.31 -2.87 10.86
N GLY A 46 0.67 -2.12 11.38
CA GLY A 46 1.15 -0.92 10.72
C GLY A 46 1.71 -1.21 9.33
N ALA A 47 2.40 -2.34 9.16
CA ALA A 47 2.93 -2.80 7.89
C ALA A 47 1.80 -3.13 6.89
N VAL A 48 0.73 -3.79 7.34
CA VAL A 48 -0.48 -4.03 6.55
C VAL A 48 -1.13 -2.71 6.16
N GLY A 49 -1.22 -1.74 7.07
CA GLY A 49 -1.71 -0.39 6.78
C GLY A 49 -0.90 0.30 5.68
N VAL A 50 0.44 0.22 5.75
CA VAL A 50 1.36 0.76 4.73
C VAL A 50 1.18 0.04 3.40
N ALA A 51 1.01 -1.28 3.40
CA ALA A 51 0.73 -2.06 2.19
C ALA A 51 -0.59 -1.63 1.54
N ILE A 52 -1.66 -1.44 2.33
CA ILE A 52 -2.94 -0.95 1.80
C ILE A 52 -2.78 0.45 1.21
N ALA A 53 -2.07 1.36 1.90
CA ALA A 53 -1.83 2.72 1.44
C ALA A 53 -1.08 2.76 0.09
N LEU A 54 -0.03 1.95 -0.05
CA LEU A 54 0.74 1.81 -1.28
C LEU A 54 -0.10 1.21 -2.43
N ARG A 55 -0.97 0.23 -2.12
CA ARG A 55 -1.88 -0.38 -3.09
C ARG A 55 -2.93 0.61 -3.59
N VAL A 56 -3.55 1.37 -2.68
CA VAL A 56 -4.54 2.41 -3.00
C VAL A 56 -3.92 3.55 -3.83
N ALA A 57 -2.64 3.85 -3.60
CA ALA A 57 -1.92 4.87 -4.34
C ALA A 57 -1.28 4.35 -5.65
N GLU A 58 -1.44 3.06 -5.96
CA GLU A 58 -0.88 2.37 -7.14
C GLU A 58 0.60 2.70 -7.38
N THR A 59 1.37 2.84 -6.29
CA THR A 59 2.73 3.35 -6.37
C THR A 59 3.66 2.58 -5.46
N THR A 60 4.83 2.30 -6.00
CA THR A 60 5.96 1.69 -5.31
C THR A 60 7.13 2.66 -5.26
N LYS A 61 6.88 3.97 -5.34
CA LYS A 61 7.94 4.99 -5.25
C LYS A 61 8.45 5.11 -3.82
N LEU A 62 9.77 5.13 -3.67
CA LEU A 62 10.43 5.30 -2.38
C LEU A 62 10.11 6.66 -1.75
N SER A 63 9.95 7.71 -2.56
CA SER A 63 9.53 9.04 -2.11
C SER A 63 8.15 9.06 -1.46
N TYR A 64 7.21 8.23 -1.94
CA TYR A 64 5.87 8.12 -1.34
C TYR A 64 5.91 7.38 -0.01
N LEU A 65 6.76 6.34 0.09
CA LEU A 65 7.04 5.65 1.35
C LEU A 65 7.61 6.59 2.41
N LEU A 66 8.62 7.40 2.03
CA LEU A 66 9.21 8.39 2.93
C LEU A 66 8.16 9.42 3.38
N ALA A 67 7.32 9.90 2.47
CA ALA A 67 6.26 10.85 2.80
C ALA A 67 5.23 10.26 3.78
N ILE A 68 4.85 8.99 3.62
CA ILE A 68 3.98 8.30 4.58
C ILE A 68 4.69 8.15 5.93
N GLY A 69 5.95 7.70 5.95
CA GLY A 69 6.71 7.51 7.18
C GLY A 69 6.86 8.80 7.97
N VAL A 70 7.22 9.90 7.30
CA VAL A 70 7.29 11.24 7.90
C VAL A 70 5.92 11.71 8.38
N GLY A 71 4.85 11.47 7.61
CA GLY A 71 3.49 11.83 8.00
C GLY A 71 3.02 11.09 9.25
N VAL A 72 3.26 9.79 9.34
CA VAL A 72 2.93 8.98 10.53
C VAL A 72 3.79 9.40 11.73
N TRP A 73 5.07 9.71 11.52
CA TRP A 73 5.96 10.20 12.56
C TRP A 73 5.53 11.56 13.12
N LEU A 74 5.09 12.47 12.25
CA LEU A 74 4.50 13.76 12.64
C LEU A 74 3.17 13.57 13.37
N LEU A 75 2.30 12.66 12.90
CA LEU A 75 1.08 12.33 13.64
C LEU A 75 1.40 11.73 15.01
N ASN A 76 2.44 10.90 15.12
CA ASN A 76 2.82 10.35 16.42
C ASN A 76 3.31 11.43 17.40
N LEU A 77 3.71 12.62 16.92
CA LEU A 77 4.02 13.76 17.79
C LEU A 77 2.79 14.23 18.57
N THR A 78 1.56 14.00 18.09
CA THR A 78 0.36 14.36 18.87
C THR A 78 0.27 13.57 20.18
N SER A 79 0.81 12.36 20.23
CA SER A 79 0.91 11.57 21.47
C SER A 79 1.79 12.26 22.52
N VAL A 80 2.80 13.02 22.08
CA VAL A 80 3.63 13.86 22.95
C VAL A 80 2.85 15.08 23.44
N LEU A 81 2.11 15.74 22.55
CA LEU A 81 1.29 16.90 22.91
C LEU A 81 0.17 16.54 23.90
N LEU A 82 -0.35 15.31 23.82
CA LEU A 82 -1.39 14.78 24.71
C LEU A 82 -0.81 14.15 25.99
N ASP A 83 0.50 14.29 26.23
CA ASP A 83 1.22 13.74 27.38
C ASP A 83 1.09 12.21 27.53
N ALA A 84 0.74 11.52 26.45
CA ALA A 84 0.66 10.06 26.38
C ALA A 84 2.01 9.41 26.10
N GLN A 85 2.99 10.16 25.59
CA GLN A 85 4.32 9.70 25.23
C GLN A 85 5.37 10.78 25.48
N SER A 86 6.53 10.41 26.01
CA SER A 86 7.63 11.38 26.18
C SER A 86 8.31 11.75 24.85
N LEU A 87 8.95 12.92 24.79
CA LEU A 87 9.75 13.35 23.64
C LEU A 87 10.85 12.34 23.26
N SER A 88 11.52 11.75 24.26
CA SER A 88 12.57 10.74 24.02
C SER A 88 11.98 9.45 23.45
N SER A 89 10.82 9.03 23.95
CA SER A 89 10.07 7.89 23.39
C SER A 89 9.58 8.17 21.96
N TRP A 90 9.24 9.41 21.62
CA TRP A 90 8.85 9.76 20.26
C TRP A 90 10.03 9.67 19.29
N VAL A 91 11.22 10.16 19.69
CA VAL A 91 12.43 9.98 18.87
C VAL A 91 12.76 8.49 18.71
N SER A 92 12.67 7.69 19.77
CA SER A 92 12.94 6.24 19.68
C SER A 92 11.90 5.49 18.85
N SER A 93 10.67 6.00 18.73
CA SER A 93 9.64 5.45 17.85
C SER A 93 10.00 5.52 16.36
N SER A 94 10.97 6.36 15.97
CA SER A 94 11.42 6.50 14.58
C SER A 94 11.88 5.16 13.99
N GLY A 95 12.60 4.35 14.77
CA GLY A 95 13.05 3.03 14.33
C GLY A 95 11.90 2.05 14.10
N PHE A 96 10.89 2.11 14.97
CA PHE A 96 9.66 1.32 14.83
C PHE A 96 8.88 1.72 13.57
N ILE A 97 8.70 3.03 13.32
CA ILE A 97 8.00 3.55 12.14
C ILE A 97 8.76 3.19 10.86
N ALA A 98 10.09 3.37 10.84
CA ALA A 98 10.92 2.97 9.70
C ALA A 98 10.79 1.48 9.40
N THR A 99 10.87 0.62 10.42
CA THR A 99 10.70 -0.83 10.29
C THR A 99 9.32 -1.18 9.75
N THR A 100 8.27 -0.55 10.29
CA THR A 100 6.88 -0.74 9.84
C THR A 100 6.71 -0.39 8.36
N VAL A 101 7.29 0.73 7.93
CA VAL A 101 7.21 1.23 6.56
C VAL A 101 7.96 0.31 5.59
N ILE A 102 9.17 -0.13 5.96
CA ILE A 102 9.95 -1.10 5.17
C ILE A 102 9.21 -2.44 5.09
N LEU A 103 8.67 -2.92 6.22
CA LEU A 103 7.93 -4.17 6.28
C LEU A 103 6.65 -4.11 5.42
N GLY A 104 5.90 -3.00 5.46
CA GLY A 104 4.71 -2.82 4.64
C GLY A 104 5.03 -2.75 3.15
N ARG A 105 6.18 -2.19 2.77
CA ARG A 105 6.68 -2.30 1.40
C ARG A 105 7.08 -3.72 1.04
N LEU A 106 7.75 -4.43 1.95
CA LEU A 106 8.13 -5.82 1.74
C LEU A 106 6.89 -6.69 1.52
N LEU A 107 5.80 -6.47 2.26
CA LEU A 107 4.52 -7.17 2.09
C LEU A 107 3.91 -6.99 0.70
N ILE A 108 4.16 -5.88 0.01
CA ILE A 108 3.76 -5.70 -1.39
C ILE A 108 4.70 -6.42 -2.35
N GLY A 109 6.01 -6.40 -2.09
CA GLY A 109 7.00 -7.13 -2.90
C GLY A 109 6.94 -8.65 -2.73
N VAL A 110 6.42 -9.11 -1.58
CA VAL A 110 6.24 -10.52 -1.19
C VAL A 110 4.78 -10.96 -1.31
N SER A 111 3.84 -10.06 -1.68
CA SER A 111 2.48 -10.46 -2.07
C SER A 111 2.55 -11.27 -3.36
N LEU A 112 2.80 -12.56 -3.17
CA LEU A 112 2.60 -13.66 -4.09
C LEU A 112 1.30 -13.45 -4.87
N GLU A 113 1.39 -13.48 -6.20
CA GLU A 113 0.34 -14.01 -7.06
C GLU A 113 -1.09 -13.50 -6.80
N ALA A 114 -1.27 -12.19 -6.64
CA ALA A 114 -2.41 -11.61 -7.33
C ALA A 114 -2.02 -11.57 -8.81
N VAL A 115 -2.30 -12.66 -9.52
CA VAL A 115 -2.29 -12.76 -10.98
C VAL A 115 -2.58 -11.37 -11.53
N PRO A 116 -1.66 -10.73 -12.27
CA PRO A 116 -2.07 -9.58 -13.05
C PRO A 116 -3.12 -10.18 -13.97
N THR A 117 -4.42 -9.94 -13.73
CA THR A 117 -5.40 -10.08 -14.80
C THR A 117 -4.82 -9.19 -15.88
N PRO A 118 -4.26 -9.77 -16.95
CA PRO A 118 -3.84 -8.94 -18.05
C PRO A 118 -5.15 -8.28 -18.45
N THR A 119 -5.17 -6.96 -18.48
CA THR A 119 -6.06 -6.23 -19.36
C THR A 119 -5.68 -6.64 -20.78
N MET A 120 -5.98 -7.89 -21.15
CA MET A 120 -6.05 -8.33 -22.52
C MET A 120 -7.27 -7.61 -23.08
N SER A 121 -6.99 -6.42 -23.59
CA SER A 121 -7.81 -5.76 -24.58
C SER A 121 -7.82 -6.66 -25.83
N TYR A 122 -8.70 -7.68 -25.82
CA TYR A 122 -8.96 -8.58 -26.95
C TYR A 122 -9.59 -7.85 -28.15
N SER A 123 -9.71 -6.52 -28.12
CA SER A 123 -10.27 -5.74 -29.23
C SER A 123 -9.25 -5.32 -30.28
N LEU A 124 -7.94 -5.47 -30.05
CA LEU A 124 -6.91 -5.04 -31.02
C LEU A 124 -6.31 -6.16 -31.88
N ILE A 125 -6.56 -7.43 -31.57
CA ILE A 125 -5.93 -8.56 -32.30
C ILE A 125 -6.84 -9.14 -33.40
N SER A 126 -8.16 -8.88 -33.42
CA SER A 126 -9.03 -9.43 -34.48
C SER A 126 -9.08 -8.60 -35.78
N ARG A 127 -8.49 -7.38 -35.82
CA ARG A 127 -8.66 -6.48 -36.98
C ARG A 127 -7.62 -6.62 -38.09
N LYS A 128 -6.73 -7.62 -38.04
CA LYS A 128 -5.67 -7.78 -39.07
C LYS A 128 -5.65 -9.12 -39.81
N SER A 129 -6.71 -9.93 -39.74
CA SER A 129 -6.71 -11.27 -40.37
C SER A 129 -7.87 -11.59 -41.35
N TYR A 130 -8.66 -10.61 -41.80
CA TYR A 130 -9.72 -10.86 -42.80
C TYR A 130 -9.93 -9.74 -43.84
N SER A 131 -8.88 -9.13 -44.38
CA SER A 131 -8.99 -8.28 -45.58
C SER A 131 -8.15 -8.73 -46.77
N GLY A 132 -7.42 -9.85 -46.66
CA GLY A 132 -6.56 -10.38 -47.73
C GLY A 132 -7.21 -11.38 -48.71
N LEU A 133 -8.46 -11.80 -48.50
CA LEU A 133 -9.06 -12.89 -49.29
C LEU A 133 -10.37 -12.51 -50.02
N ARG A 134 -10.68 -11.23 -50.15
CA ARG A 134 -11.84 -10.78 -50.94
C ARG A 134 -11.38 -9.99 -52.17
N LYS A 135 -11.54 -10.64 -53.33
CA LYS A 135 -11.48 -10.09 -54.71
C LYS A 135 -10.10 -9.90 -55.34
N ARG A 136 -9.40 -11.02 -55.58
CA ARG A 136 -8.60 -11.23 -56.81
C ARG A 136 -9.33 -12.21 -57.73
N ARG A 137 -10.55 -11.85 -58.15
CA ARG A 137 -11.27 -12.51 -59.25
C ARG A 137 -12.07 -11.44 -59.97
N THR A 138 -11.46 -10.94 -61.04
CA THR A 138 -12.02 -10.45 -62.31
C THR A 138 -11.14 -9.33 -62.87
N ARG A 139 -10.11 -9.68 -63.63
CA ARG A 139 -9.75 -8.95 -64.85
C ARG A 139 -8.95 -9.84 -65.80
N PHE A 140 -9.55 -10.01 -66.98
CA PHE A 140 -8.95 -10.28 -68.29
C PHE A 140 -8.23 -11.62 -68.51
N SER A 141 -8.87 -12.48 -69.29
CA SER A 141 -8.53 -12.59 -70.72
C SER A 141 -9.41 -13.64 -71.39
N ARG A 142 -10.08 -13.27 -72.49
CA ARG A 142 -10.26 -14.08 -73.70
C ARG A 142 -11.12 -13.33 -74.71
N PHE A 143 -10.44 -12.99 -75.81
CA PHE A 143 -10.90 -12.66 -77.17
C PHE A 143 -11.78 -11.43 -77.36
#